data_AF-A0A661V548-F1
#
_entry.id   AF-A0A661V548-F1
#
_cell.length_a   1.000
_cell.length_b   1.000
_cell.length_c   1.000
_cell.angle_alpha   90.00
_cell.angle_beta   90.00
_cell.angle_gamma   90.00
#
_symmetry.space_group_name_H-M   'P 1'
#
loop_
_entity.id
_entity.type
_entity.pdbx_description
1 polymer ?
#
loop_
_entity_poly.entity_id
_entity_poly.type
_entity_poly.pdbx_seq_one_letter_code
_entity_poly.pdbx_strand_id
1 'polypeptide(L)'
;MVAPHYEFMLGEEGFALYQAEIDADRPLVVCFKYWNPIDLDIAVYTPGSEEIVVHVFAWGEPTEGSEDPEEAWNWLEGYECIGHAVTAVGYILNWDADDSGPADYVIVHDNWSSTPSYMAIPWAHWNSMHTVDPDLGVPPG
;
A
#
# COMPACT_ATOMS: atom_id res chain seq x y z
N MET A 1 27.31 10.43 14.33
CA MET A 1 26.81 11.29 13.24
C MET A 1 26.43 10.35 12.11
N VAL A 2 25.14 10.06 11.97
CA VAL A 2 24.59 9.18 10.92
C VAL A 2 23.77 10.06 9.98
N ALA A 3 23.95 9.88 8.67
CA ALA A 3 23.58 10.84 7.64
C ALA A 3 22.05 10.96 7.44
N PRO A 4 21.48 12.18 7.41
CA PRO A 4 20.03 12.41 7.30
C PRO A 4 19.51 12.50 5.85
N HIS A 5 20.22 11.91 4.87
CA HIS A 5 19.99 12.22 3.45
C HIS A 5 19.47 11.07 2.57
N TYR A 6 19.22 9.88 3.13
CA TYR A 6 18.75 8.73 2.33
C TYR A 6 17.26 8.39 2.49
N GLU A 7 16.56 8.92 3.51
CA GLU A 7 15.13 8.62 3.72
C GLU A 7 14.17 9.39 2.78
N PHE A 8 14.63 10.44 2.12
CA PHE A 8 13.76 11.34 1.35
C PHE A 8 13.71 11.05 -0.16
N MET A 9 14.57 10.18 -0.70
CA MET A 9 14.73 9.99 -2.16
C MET A 9 14.11 8.69 -2.71
N LEU A 10 13.66 7.77 -1.84
CA LEU A 10 13.05 6.50 -2.29
C LEU A 10 11.52 6.59 -2.44
N GLY A 11 10.88 7.63 -1.89
CA GLY A 11 9.43 7.78 -1.92
C GLY A 11 8.87 8.10 -3.32
N GLU A 12 9.43 9.09 -4.02
CA GLU A 12 8.87 9.53 -5.31
C GLU A 12 9.11 8.53 -6.47
N GLU A 13 10.22 7.77 -6.46
CA GLU A 13 10.56 6.86 -7.57
C GLU A 13 9.68 5.59 -7.58
N GLY A 14 9.24 5.10 -6.41
CA GLY A 14 8.41 3.90 -6.34
C GLY A 14 6.99 4.11 -6.88
N PHE A 15 6.41 5.30 -6.69
CA PHE A 15 5.02 5.55 -7.12
C PHE A 15 4.88 5.54 -8.65
N ALA A 16 5.85 6.09 -9.38
CA ALA A 16 5.81 6.06 -10.84
C ALA A 16 5.83 4.63 -11.41
N LEU A 17 6.57 3.71 -10.76
CA LEU A 17 6.57 2.29 -11.13
C LEU A 17 5.21 1.64 -10.79
N TYR A 18 4.69 1.89 -9.58
CA TYR A 18 3.36 1.44 -9.18
C TYR A 18 2.30 1.85 -10.21
N GLN A 19 2.31 3.14 -10.56
CA GLN A 19 1.37 3.71 -11.52
C GLN A 19 1.50 3.02 -12.89
N ALA A 20 2.72 2.86 -13.40
CA ALA A 20 2.95 2.23 -14.69
C ALA A 20 2.52 0.76 -14.75
N GLU A 21 2.61 0.03 -13.65
CA GLU A 21 2.15 -1.37 -13.55
C GLU A 21 0.62 -1.46 -13.47
N ILE A 22 -0.02 -0.60 -12.68
CA ILE A 22 -1.49 -0.49 -12.63
C ILE A 22 -2.07 -0.07 -13.98
N ASP A 23 -1.50 0.95 -14.64
CA ASP A 23 -1.91 1.40 -15.97
C ASP A 23 -1.76 0.32 -17.06
N ALA A 24 -0.94 -0.69 -16.79
CA ALA A 24 -0.72 -1.81 -17.68
C ALA A 24 -1.46 -3.09 -17.24
N ASP A 25 -2.44 -2.96 -16.34
CA ASP A 25 -3.28 -4.04 -15.80
C ASP A 25 -2.46 -5.17 -15.15
N ARG A 26 -1.30 -4.85 -14.56
CA ARG A 26 -0.43 -5.79 -13.84
C ARG A 26 -0.48 -5.51 -12.34
N PRO A 27 -1.29 -6.27 -11.56
CA PRO A 27 -1.33 -6.08 -10.11
C PRO A 27 0.02 -6.42 -9.48
N LEU A 28 0.36 -5.67 -8.44
CA LEU A 28 1.59 -5.82 -7.68
C LEU A 28 1.28 -6.28 -6.26
N VAL A 29 2.21 -7.01 -5.65
CA VAL A 29 2.30 -7.06 -4.20
C VAL A 29 3.12 -5.85 -3.76
N VAL A 30 2.57 -5.00 -2.91
CA VAL A 30 3.24 -3.81 -2.38
C VAL A 30 3.50 -4.01 -0.90
N CYS A 31 4.75 -3.78 -0.51
CA CYS A 31 5.23 -4.00 0.83
C CYS A 31 5.51 -2.66 1.51
N PHE A 32 4.91 -2.44 2.68
CA PHE A 32 5.11 -1.27 3.52
C PHE A 32 6.00 -1.60 4.72
N LYS A 33 6.67 -0.59 5.27
CA LYS A 33 7.51 -0.70 6.47
C LYS A 33 6.67 -1.06 7.72
N TYR A 34 5.42 -0.63 7.79
CA TYR A 34 4.44 -0.97 8.82
C TYR A 34 3.02 -0.84 8.27
N TRP A 35 2.03 -1.33 9.01
CA TRP A 35 0.62 -1.22 8.66
C TRP A 35 -0.22 -0.80 9.86
N ASN A 36 -0.55 0.49 9.90
CA ASN A 36 -1.45 1.06 10.89
C ASN A 36 -2.38 2.09 10.21
N PRO A 37 -3.28 1.63 9.33
CA PRO A 37 -4.22 2.52 8.66
C PRO A 37 -5.28 3.05 9.65
N ILE A 38 -5.49 4.37 9.64
CA ILE A 38 -6.52 5.05 10.42
C ILE A 38 -7.64 5.45 9.48
N ASP A 39 -8.84 4.88 9.70
CA ASP A 39 -10.02 5.19 8.90
C ASP A 39 -10.40 6.68 9.07
N LEU A 40 -10.55 7.38 7.96
CA LEU A 40 -10.95 8.78 7.94
C LEU A 40 -12.47 8.98 7.93
N ASP A 41 -13.26 7.90 7.92
CA ASP A 41 -14.72 7.91 7.73
C ASP A 41 -15.12 8.59 6.40
N ILE A 42 -14.26 8.44 5.39
CA ILE A 42 -14.46 8.93 4.03
C ILE A 42 -14.56 7.73 3.11
N ALA A 43 -15.62 7.69 2.30
CA ALA A 43 -15.82 6.69 1.26
C ALA A 43 -16.10 7.39 -0.07
N VAL A 44 -15.40 6.96 -1.12
CA VAL A 44 -15.58 7.48 -2.48
C VAL A 44 -16.01 6.36 -3.43
N TYR A 45 -16.90 6.68 -4.35
CA TYR A 45 -17.30 5.76 -5.40
C TYR A 45 -16.31 5.83 -6.55
N THR A 46 -15.92 4.68 -7.11
CA THR A 46 -15.13 4.67 -8.34
C THR A 46 -15.92 5.33 -9.48
N PRO A 47 -15.30 6.18 -10.32
CA PRO A 47 -16.00 6.83 -11.42
C PRO A 47 -16.68 5.80 -12.34
N GLY A 48 -18.00 5.90 -12.49
CA GLY A 48 -18.79 5.02 -13.36
C GLY A 48 -19.30 3.72 -12.73
N SER A 49 -19.06 3.50 -11.43
CA SER A 49 -19.67 2.41 -10.67
C SER A 49 -20.22 2.93 -9.34
N GLU A 50 -21.50 2.68 -9.08
CA GLU A 50 -22.12 2.93 -7.77
C GLU A 50 -21.86 1.77 -6.78
N GLU A 51 -21.21 0.70 -7.23
CA GLU A 51 -21.04 -0.53 -6.44
C GLU A 51 -19.69 -0.61 -5.72
N ILE A 52 -18.65 0.04 -6.25
CA ILE A 52 -17.31 -0.01 -5.64
C ILE A 52 -17.11 1.21 -4.76
N VAL A 53 -17.05 0.95 -3.46
CA VAL A 53 -16.74 1.95 -2.42
C VAL A 53 -15.28 1.79 -2.02
N VAL A 54 -14.50 2.85 -2.21
CA VAL A 54 -13.13 2.96 -1.75
C VAL A 54 -13.12 3.71 -0.43
N HIS A 55 -12.67 3.04 0.62
CA HIS A 55 -12.54 3.60 1.97
C HIS A 55 -11.18 4.28 2.10
N VAL A 56 -11.15 5.49 2.65
CA VAL A 56 -9.95 6.32 2.68
C VAL A 56 -9.35 6.30 4.07
N PHE A 57 -8.04 6.10 4.13
CA PHE A 57 -7.27 5.97 5.34
C PHE A 57 -6.14 7.00 5.37
N ALA A 58 -5.67 7.32 6.57
CA ALA A 58 -4.39 7.98 6.80
C ALA A 58 -3.43 7.00 7.48
N TRP A 59 -2.14 7.32 7.46
CA TRP A 59 -1.14 6.59 8.24
C TRP A 59 -1.21 6.99 9.72
N GLY A 60 -1.41 6.01 10.58
CA GLY A 60 -1.15 6.15 12.01
C GLY A 60 0.34 6.05 12.31
N GLU A 61 0.67 6.27 13.59
CA GLU A 61 2.02 6.04 14.08
C GLU A 61 2.44 4.58 13.87
N PRO A 62 3.72 4.29 13.60
CA PRO A 62 4.20 2.92 13.50
C PRO A 62 3.86 2.16 14.79
N THR A 63 3.14 1.05 14.66
CA THR A 63 2.95 0.10 15.76
C THR A 63 4.13 -0.86 15.75
N GLU A 64 4.72 -1.11 16.92
CA GLU A 64 5.60 -2.29 17.09
C GLU A 64 4.77 -3.53 16.75
N GLY A 65 5.40 -4.49 16.05
CA GLY A 65 4.74 -5.62 15.36
C GLY A 65 3.43 -6.09 15.99
N SER A 66 2.37 -6.06 15.19
CA SER A 66 1.05 -6.55 15.57
C SER A 66 1.13 -7.98 16.11
N GLU A 67 0.32 -8.29 17.14
CA GLU A 67 0.11 -9.67 17.59
C GLU A 67 -0.86 -10.45 16.65
N ASP A 68 -1.49 -9.78 15.69
CA ASP A 68 -2.20 -10.39 14.56
C ASP A 68 -1.19 -10.81 13.48
N PRO A 69 -1.47 -11.87 12.70
CA PRO A 69 -0.49 -12.91 12.36
C PRO A 69 0.90 -12.37 12.01
N GLU A 70 1.93 -12.90 12.66
CA GLU A 70 3.33 -12.49 12.47
C GLU A 70 3.74 -12.59 10.99
N GLU A 71 3.79 -11.44 10.33
CA GLU A 71 4.09 -11.29 8.92
C GLU A 71 5.61 -11.31 8.69
N ALA A 72 6.21 -12.51 8.74
CA ALA A 72 7.65 -12.72 8.55
C ALA A 72 8.06 -12.74 7.06
N TRP A 73 8.06 -11.57 6.41
CA TRP A 73 8.33 -11.45 4.96
C TRP A 73 9.83 -11.34 4.59
N ASN A 74 10.71 -11.04 5.53
CA ASN A 74 12.16 -11.14 5.34
C ASN A 74 12.86 -11.63 6.63
N TRP A 75 14.04 -12.25 6.51
CA TRP A 75 14.85 -12.69 7.67
C TRP A 75 15.56 -11.51 8.38
N LEU A 76 15.09 -10.28 8.17
CA LEU A 76 15.68 -9.06 8.74
C LEU A 76 14.80 -8.61 9.91
N GLU A 77 15.44 -8.29 11.03
CA GLU A 77 14.79 -7.75 12.22
C GLU A 77 14.91 -6.21 12.25
N GLY A 78 13.98 -5.53 12.94
CA GLY A 78 14.03 -4.07 13.16
C GLY A 78 13.45 -3.23 12.01
N TYR A 79 13.79 -1.94 11.95
CA TYR A 79 13.21 -0.95 11.00
C TYR A 79 13.37 -1.27 9.49
N GLU A 80 14.16 -2.29 9.16
CA GLU A 80 14.39 -2.78 7.79
C GLU A 80 13.46 -3.95 7.41
N CYS A 81 12.60 -4.41 8.33
CA CYS A 81 11.63 -5.46 8.03
C CYS A 81 10.47 -4.94 7.16
N ILE A 82 9.85 -5.84 6.41
CA ILE A 82 8.55 -5.56 5.78
C ILE A 82 7.51 -5.78 6.86
N GLY A 83 6.75 -4.73 7.17
CA GLY A 83 5.71 -4.79 8.19
C GLY A 83 4.38 -5.31 7.65
N HIS A 84 4.07 -5.09 6.37
CA HIS A 84 2.87 -5.65 5.74
C HIS A 84 2.92 -5.66 4.21
N ALA A 85 2.23 -6.62 3.61
CA ALA A 85 2.11 -6.76 2.16
C ALA A 85 0.65 -6.78 1.70
N VAL A 86 0.32 -5.90 0.74
CA VAL A 86 -1.03 -5.74 0.17
C VAL A 86 -1.02 -5.93 -1.34
N THR A 87 -2.19 -6.19 -1.93
CA THR A 87 -2.34 -6.24 -3.38
C THR A 87 -2.72 -4.88 -3.95
N ALA A 88 -1.96 -4.37 -4.90
CA ALA A 88 -2.23 -3.13 -5.62
C ALA A 88 -3.38 -3.29 -6.61
N VAL A 89 -4.35 -2.37 -6.59
CA VAL A 89 -5.52 -2.41 -7.48
C VAL A 89 -5.90 -1.07 -8.13
N GLY A 90 -5.29 0.04 -7.70
CA GLY A 90 -5.60 1.36 -8.27
C GLY A 90 -4.81 2.50 -7.63
N TYR A 91 -5.05 3.73 -8.04
CA TYR A 91 -4.46 4.93 -7.43
C TYR A 91 -5.35 6.16 -7.59
N ILE A 92 -5.08 7.20 -6.78
CA ILE A 92 -5.68 8.54 -6.90
C ILE A 92 -4.53 9.54 -6.85
N LEU A 93 -4.44 10.45 -7.82
CA LEU A 93 -3.33 11.41 -7.93
C LEU A 93 -3.67 12.76 -7.27
N ASN A 94 -2.69 13.33 -6.58
CA ASN A 94 -2.71 14.72 -6.08
C ASN A 94 -4.05 15.11 -5.43
N TRP A 95 -4.55 14.24 -4.55
CA TRP A 95 -5.81 14.40 -3.85
C TRP A 95 -5.57 14.85 -2.40
N ASP A 96 -6.36 15.81 -1.94
CA ASP A 96 -6.34 16.31 -0.57
C ASP A 96 -7.61 15.78 0.13
N ALA A 97 -7.51 14.61 0.74
CA ALA A 97 -8.66 13.92 1.32
C ALA A 97 -8.97 14.36 2.76
N ASP A 98 -7.95 14.78 3.51
CA ASP A 98 -8.00 15.10 4.94
C ASP A 98 -7.62 16.55 5.27
N ASP A 99 -7.56 17.43 4.26
CA ASP A 99 -7.10 18.82 4.35
C ASP A 99 -5.65 18.98 4.86
N SER A 100 -4.83 17.92 4.83
CA SER A 100 -3.40 17.96 5.19
C SER A 100 -2.49 18.40 4.03
N GLY A 101 -3.05 18.48 2.83
CA GLY A 101 -2.38 18.80 1.58
C GLY A 101 -2.49 17.67 0.56
N PRO A 102 -2.28 17.97 -0.74
CA PRO A 102 -2.45 16.99 -1.79
C PRO A 102 -1.36 15.91 -1.72
N ALA A 103 -1.79 14.65 -1.83
CA ALA A 103 -0.93 13.48 -1.90
C ALA A 103 -1.40 12.51 -2.97
N ASP A 104 -0.50 11.63 -3.41
CA ASP A 104 -0.85 10.47 -4.21
C ASP A 104 -1.27 9.33 -3.28
N TYR A 105 -2.39 8.67 -3.59
CA TYR A 105 -2.92 7.54 -2.84
C TYR A 105 -2.81 6.27 -3.68
N VAL A 106 -2.47 5.16 -3.03
CA VAL A 106 -2.62 3.83 -3.61
C VAL A 106 -3.93 3.22 -3.14
N ILE A 107 -4.62 2.53 -4.05
CA ILE A 107 -5.79 1.72 -3.73
C ILE A 107 -5.34 0.26 -3.69
N VAL A 108 -5.56 -0.39 -2.56
CA VAL A 108 -5.07 -1.73 -2.28
C VAL A 108 -6.17 -2.63 -1.74
N HIS A 109 -5.98 -3.94 -1.91
CA HIS A 109 -6.66 -4.98 -1.14
C HIS A 109 -5.71 -5.48 -0.06
N ASP A 110 -6.09 -5.27 1.19
CA ASP A 110 -5.45 -5.90 2.34
C ASP A 110 -5.94 -7.35 2.47
N ASN A 111 -5.10 -8.21 3.03
CA ASN A 111 -5.38 -9.61 3.30
C ASN A 111 -6.07 -9.84 4.67
N TRP A 112 -6.17 -8.83 5.54
CA TRP A 112 -6.88 -8.90 6.81
C TRP A 112 -8.39 -8.82 6.62
N SER A 113 -9.13 -9.81 7.14
CA SER A 113 -10.59 -9.87 7.02
C SER A 113 -11.35 -8.74 7.73
N SER A 114 -10.67 -8.00 8.60
CA SER A 114 -11.20 -6.84 9.33
C SER A 114 -11.20 -5.56 8.49
N THR A 115 -10.54 -5.55 7.32
CA THR A 115 -10.42 -4.37 6.49
C THR A 115 -11.40 -4.35 5.32
N PRO A 116 -11.80 -3.16 4.82
CA PRO A 116 -12.61 -3.06 3.61
C PRO A 116 -11.88 -3.60 2.39
N SER A 117 -12.62 -4.04 1.38
CA SER A 117 -12.02 -4.60 0.16
C SER A 117 -11.15 -3.59 -0.59
N TYR A 118 -11.54 -2.31 -0.65
CA TYR A 118 -10.78 -1.27 -1.34
C TYR A 118 -10.36 -0.20 -0.34
N MET A 119 -9.05 -0.12 -0.07
CA MET A 119 -8.46 0.86 0.83
C MET A 119 -7.61 1.84 0.04
N ALA A 120 -7.94 3.13 0.09
CA ALA A 120 -7.06 4.20 -0.37
C ALA A 120 -6.20 4.68 0.80
N ILE A 121 -4.87 4.62 0.64
CA ILE A 121 -3.92 5.10 1.66
C ILE A 121 -2.82 5.95 0.98
N PRO A 122 -2.35 7.05 1.60
CA PRO A 122 -1.32 7.89 1.01
C PRO A 122 -0.05 7.09 0.69
N TRP A 123 0.61 7.43 -0.41
CA TRP A 123 1.88 6.84 -0.77
C TRP A 123 2.99 7.33 0.17
N ALA A 124 3.21 6.54 1.20
CA ALA A 124 4.26 6.73 2.19
C ALA A 124 4.67 5.37 2.76
N HIS A 125 5.81 5.33 3.45
CA HIS A 125 6.31 4.12 4.12
C HIS A 125 6.47 2.90 3.21
N TRP A 126 6.57 3.11 1.90
CA TRP A 126 6.88 2.08 0.93
C TRP A 126 8.27 1.48 1.20
N ASN A 127 8.38 0.17 1.04
CA ASN A 127 9.63 -0.58 1.19
C ASN A 127 10.02 -1.28 -0.12
N SER A 128 9.10 -2.09 -0.68
CA SER A 128 9.32 -2.79 -1.95
C SER A 128 8.01 -3.08 -2.67
N MET A 129 8.10 -3.51 -3.93
CA MET A 129 6.97 -4.07 -4.68
C MET A 129 7.44 -5.24 -5.55
N HIS A 130 6.54 -6.18 -5.78
CA HIS A 130 6.83 -7.41 -6.52
C HIS A 130 5.76 -7.61 -7.59
N THR A 131 6.21 -7.84 -8.82
CA THR A 131 5.34 -8.24 -9.92
C THR A 131 4.77 -9.63 -9.67
N VAL A 132 3.47 -9.79 -9.83
CA VAL A 132 2.83 -11.10 -9.81
C VAL A 132 2.80 -11.64 -11.24
N ASP A 133 3.35 -12.82 -11.46
CA ASP A 133 3.26 -13.52 -12.74
C ASP A 133 2.02 -14.42 -12.74
N PRO A 134 0.97 -14.08 -13.50
CA PRO A 134 -0.22 -14.94 -13.60
C PRO A 134 0.02 -16.21 -14.43
N ASP A 135 1.12 -16.28 -15.19
CA ASP A 135 1.46 -17.37 -16.11
C ASP A 135 2.39 -18.43 -15.51
N LEU A 136 2.78 -18.30 -14.23
CA LEU A 136 3.38 -19.40 -13.46
C LEU A 136 2.30 -20.47 -13.20
N GLY A 137 2.11 -21.30 -14.22
CA GLY A 137 1.03 -22.26 -14.33
C GLY A 137 0.83 -23.11 -13.07
N VAL A 138 -0.44 -23.39 -12.79
CA VAL A 138 -0.86 -24.43 -11.85
C VAL A 138 0.03 -25.66 -12.09
N PRO A 139 0.83 -26.11 -11.11
CA PRO A 139 1.59 -27.34 -11.25
C PRO A 139 0.60 -28.44 -11.61
N PRO A 140 0.86 -29.29 -12.63
CA PRO A 140 -0.02 -30.41 -12.90
C PRO A 140 -0.10 -31.27 -11.64
N GLY A 141 -1.31 -31.37 -11.08
CA GLY A 141 -1.64 -32.29 -10.00
C GLY A 141 -1.72 -33.74 -10.45
#